data_AF-A0A428RXR0-F1
#
_entry.id   AF-A0A428RXR0-F1
#
_cell.length_a   1.000
_cell.length_b   1.000
_cell.length_c   1.000
_cell.angle_alpha   90.00
_cell.angle_beta   90.00
_cell.angle_gamma   90.00
#
_symmetry.space_group_name_H-M   'P 1'
#
loop_
_entity.id
_entity.type
_entity.pdbx_description
1 polymer ?
#
loop_
_entity_poly.entity_id
_entity_poly.type
_entity_poly.pdbx_seq_one_letter_code
_entity_poly.pdbx_strand_id
1 'polypeptide(L)'
;MAANKASLPIVDFARLRDPATKQEELKTLQHALFGIGFLYLINTEVANTVRDVYKMLPGLFALPSEEKEAVAMVKSPAFVGYTKLGAETTAGATDMREQFDFGTVNEEIWKEGQPQWRRMEGPSEFPDYPGCEALLRRYLSEMTDLSNEFLGYVGESLSLPSDVFDPFKHIMHRLKLVKYPQCPPGSVGVGPHKDSAGLFTFLSQDAVGGLQVLSKEGEWIEAPPIDGSFIINVQQGFEAITGGVCPATTHRVIVCPLYRYYITFSNSLQAPTSTTRYSVPFFQGINPSLTLDQLKSVAAHIVSKVPVSDDAKKRAVDVPSEYLSPLFSCLGEAYLRNRVISHPDVGQKWYPDLYTKYSQQKLV
;
A
#
# COMPACT_ATOMS: atom_id res chain seq x y z
N MET A 1 2.00 35.88 -4.77
CA MET A 1 2.51 34.94 -5.79
C MET A 1 2.13 33.55 -5.33
N ALA A 2 1.36 32.80 -6.13
CA ALA A 2 0.97 31.44 -5.76
C ALA A 2 2.23 30.57 -5.77
N ALA A 3 2.60 30.01 -4.62
CA ALA A 3 3.65 29.00 -4.55
C ALA A 3 3.27 27.87 -5.52
N ASN A 4 4.18 27.53 -6.43
CA ASN A 4 4.02 26.42 -7.36
C ASN A 4 3.88 25.15 -6.52
N LYS A 5 2.66 24.69 -6.26
CA LYS A 5 2.41 23.49 -5.45
C LYS A 5 3.01 22.32 -6.23
N ALA A 6 4.05 21.69 -5.68
CA ALA A 6 4.63 20.49 -6.25
C ALA A 6 3.51 19.45 -6.47
N SER A 7 3.33 19.00 -7.71
CA SER A 7 2.40 17.93 -8.08
C SER A 7 3.17 16.62 -8.21
N LEU A 8 2.53 15.49 -7.85
CA LEU A 8 3.13 14.19 -8.09
C LEU A 8 3.32 13.96 -9.60
N PRO A 9 4.43 13.31 -10.02
CA PRO A 9 4.63 12.92 -11.41
C PRO A 9 3.50 12.03 -11.94
N ILE A 10 3.20 12.13 -13.23
CA ILE A 10 2.22 11.28 -13.91
C ILE A 10 3.00 10.40 -14.89
N VAL A 11 2.81 9.09 -14.77
CA VAL A 11 3.35 8.07 -15.66
C VAL A 11 2.21 7.46 -16.47
N ASP A 12 2.38 7.40 -17.78
CA ASP A 12 1.43 6.81 -18.70
C ASP A 12 1.79 5.35 -19.00
N PHE A 13 0.96 4.42 -18.53
CA PHE A 13 1.23 3.00 -18.66
C PHE A 13 1.18 2.51 -20.12
N ALA A 14 0.34 3.12 -20.96
CA ALA A 14 0.29 2.78 -22.38
C ALA A 14 1.58 3.21 -23.09
N ARG A 15 2.18 4.33 -22.68
CA ARG A 15 3.47 4.80 -23.22
C ARG A 15 4.66 3.96 -22.79
N LEU A 16 4.59 3.28 -21.64
CA LEU A 16 5.59 2.28 -21.23
C LEU A 16 5.54 1.02 -22.13
N ARG A 17 4.36 0.66 -22.64
CA ARG A 17 4.15 -0.48 -23.54
C ARG A 17 4.50 -0.20 -25.00
N ASP A 18 4.45 1.07 -25.43
CA ASP A 18 4.79 1.46 -26.80
C ASP A 18 6.31 1.66 -26.98
N PRO A 19 6.99 0.86 -27.82
CA PRO A 19 8.43 0.99 -28.08
C PRO A 19 8.87 2.40 -28.51
N ALA A 20 8.01 3.17 -29.18
CA ALA A 20 8.33 4.52 -29.65
C ALA A 20 8.41 5.55 -28.51
N THR A 21 7.64 5.35 -27.43
CA THR A 21 7.57 6.29 -26.29
C THR A 21 8.22 5.76 -25.02
N LYS A 22 8.45 4.44 -24.93
CA LYS A 22 8.91 3.74 -23.73
C LYS A 22 10.14 4.38 -23.08
N GLN A 23 11.15 4.74 -23.88
CA GLN A 23 12.40 5.30 -23.35
C GLN A 23 12.23 6.67 -22.71
N GLU A 24 11.29 7.48 -23.19
CA GLU A 24 10.96 8.77 -22.56
C GLU A 24 10.18 8.53 -21.27
N GLU A 25 9.20 7.63 -21.31
CA GLU A 25 8.33 7.34 -20.18
C GLU A 25 9.09 6.66 -19.01
N LEU A 26 10.07 5.80 -19.31
CA LEU A 26 10.97 5.22 -18.31
C LEU A 26 11.76 6.29 -17.55
N LYS A 27 12.10 7.43 -18.18
CA LYS A 27 12.77 8.55 -17.49
C LYS A 27 11.82 9.26 -16.53
N THR A 28 10.56 9.43 -16.92
CA THR A 28 9.51 9.97 -16.03
C THR A 28 9.31 9.06 -14.82
N LEU A 29 9.23 7.74 -15.04
CA LEU A 29 9.14 6.74 -13.98
C LEU A 29 10.37 6.79 -13.06
N GLN A 30 11.58 6.78 -13.61
CA GLN A 30 12.82 6.89 -12.85
C GLN A 30 12.84 8.17 -11.98
N HIS A 31 12.47 9.31 -12.55
CA HIS A 31 12.42 10.59 -11.83
C HIS A 31 11.45 10.52 -10.64
N ALA A 32 10.28 9.91 -10.84
CA ALA A 32 9.29 9.75 -9.78
C ALA A 32 9.79 8.84 -8.64
N LEU A 33 10.42 7.72 -9.01
CA LEU A 33 10.97 6.74 -8.07
C LEU A 33 12.13 7.30 -7.25
N PHE A 34 13.08 8.04 -7.84
CA PHE A 34 14.21 8.64 -7.10
C PHE A 34 13.82 9.90 -6.33
N GLY A 35 12.79 10.61 -6.80
CA GLY A 35 12.26 11.80 -6.19
C GLY A 35 11.51 11.48 -4.91
N ILE A 36 10.19 11.43 -5.00
CA ILE A 36 9.29 11.28 -3.86
C ILE A 36 8.84 9.84 -3.63
N GLY A 37 9.11 8.91 -4.57
CA GLY A 37 8.61 7.53 -4.46
C GLY A 37 7.09 7.42 -4.52
N PHE A 38 6.44 8.44 -5.10
CA PHE A 38 5.00 8.55 -5.35
C PHE A 38 4.75 9.06 -6.78
N LEU A 39 3.75 8.52 -7.46
CA LEU A 39 3.34 8.93 -8.81
C LEU A 39 1.89 8.58 -9.09
N TYR A 40 1.29 9.22 -10.09
CA TYR A 40 0.07 8.74 -10.73
C TYR A 40 0.43 7.79 -11.87
N LEU A 41 -0.28 6.67 -11.98
CA LEU A 41 -0.26 5.77 -13.13
C LEU A 41 -1.61 5.86 -13.85
N ILE A 42 -1.59 6.25 -15.12
CA ILE A 42 -2.79 6.42 -15.95
C ILE A 42 -2.81 5.40 -17.10
N ASN A 43 -3.96 5.32 -17.78
CA ASN A 43 -4.16 4.47 -18.97
C ASN A 43 -3.89 2.98 -18.73
N THR A 44 -4.36 2.48 -17.57
CA THR A 44 -4.31 1.05 -17.24
C THR A 44 -5.57 0.32 -17.70
N GLU A 45 -5.45 -0.96 -17.99
CA GLU A 45 -6.54 -1.86 -18.40
C GLU A 45 -7.56 -2.15 -17.28
N VAL A 46 -7.20 -1.89 -16.02
CA VAL A 46 -7.99 -2.26 -14.83
C VAL A 46 -9.10 -1.25 -14.53
N ALA A 47 -9.15 -0.11 -15.24
CA ALA A 47 -10.08 0.99 -14.98
C ALA A 47 -11.56 0.56 -14.96
N ASN A 48 -11.96 -0.40 -15.81
CA ASN A 48 -13.33 -0.94 -15.82
C ASN A 48 -13.67 -1.65 -14.51
N THR A 49 -12.82 -2.57 -14.08
CA THR A 49 -13.01 -3.35 -12.86
C THR A 49 -12.97 -2.47 -11.62
N VAL A 50 -12.08 -1.47 -11.59
CA VAL A 50 -12.08 -0.43 -10.54
C VAL A 50 -13.46 0.24 -10.44
N ARG A 51 -14.03 0.69 -11.56
CA ARG A 51 -15.37 1.32 -11.56
C ARG A 51 -16.44 0.38 -11.03
N ASP A 52 -16.40 -0.90 -11.38
CA ASP A 52 -17.37 -1.87 -10.89
C ASP A 52 -17.21 -2.14 -9.39
N VAL A 53 -15.97 -2.18 -8.87
CA VAL A 53 -15.71 -2.24 -7.42
C VAL A 53 -16.31 -1.02 -6.73
N TYR A 54 -16.06 0.19 -7.22
CA TYR A 54 -16.61 1.42 -6.63
C TYR A 54 -18.15 1.47 -6.63
N LYS A 55 -18.82 0.93 -7.66
CA LYS A 55 -20.28 0.81 -7.68
C LYS A 55 -20.80 -0.13 -6.59
N MET A 56 -20.04 -1.16 -6.25
CA MET A 56 -20.39 -2.14 -5.21
C MET A 56 -20.20 -1.60 -3.79
N LEU A 57 -19.19 -0.75 -3.55
CA LEU A 57 -18.79 -0.35 -2.19
C LEU A 57 -19.95 0.19 -1.31
N PRO A 58 -20.83 1.10 -1.79
CA PRO A 58 -21.91 1.60 -0.94
C PRO A 58 -22.85 0.51 -0.43
N GLY A 59 -23.23 -0.44 -1.30
CA GLY A 59 -24.08 -1.56 -0.94
C GLY A 59 -23.38 -2.55 0.00
N LEU A 60 -22.11 -2.88 -0.29
CA LEU A 60 -21.30 -3.76 0.54
C LEU A 60 -21.15 -3.23 1.98
N PHE A 61 -20.81 -1.96 2.14
CA PHE A 61 -20.67 -1.35 3.47
C PHE A 61 -22.01 -1.08 4.19
N ALA A 62 -23.13 -1.15 3.47
CA ALA A 62 -24.48 -1.02 4.02
C ALA A 62 -25.06 -2.36 4.50
N LEU A 63 -24.37 -3.48 4.30
CA LEU A 63 -24.76 -4.78 4.86
C LEU A 63 -25.01 -4.70 6.38
N PRO A 64 -25.95 -5.50 6.91
CA PRO A 64 -26.14 -5.64 8.36
C PRO A 64 -24.83 -5.96 9.08
N SER A 65 -24.67 -5.47 10.30
CA SER A 65 -23.45 -5.71 11.09
C SER A 65 -23.16 -7.20 11.25
N GLU A 66 -24.19 -8.04 11.41
CA GLU A 66 -24.03 -9.49 11.53
C GLU A 66 -23.36 -10.12 10.30
N GLU A 67 -23.76 -9.73 9.10
CA GLU A 67 -23.17 -10.20 7.83
C GLU A 67 -21.71 -9.77 7.69
N LYS A 68 -21.39 -8.53 8.09
CA LYS A 68 -20.00 -8.03 8.05
C LYS A 68 -19.13 -8.73 9.10
N GLU A 69 -19.65 -8.91 10.31
CA GLU A 69 -18.97 -9.61 11.40
C GLU A 69 -18.87 -11.14 11.15
N ALA A 70 -19.71 -11.71 10.27
CA ALA A 70 -19.59 -13.10 9.82
C ALA A 70 -18.20 -13.37 9.24
N VAL A 71 -17.62 -12.39 8.53
CA VAL A 71 -16.29 -12.42 7.92
C VAL A 71 -15.25 -11.55 8.65
N ALA A 72 -15.44 -11.30 9.96
CA ALA A 72 -14.53 -10.47 10.76
C ALA A 72 -13.07 -10.95 10.72
N MET A 73 -12.12 -10.02 10.67
CA MET A 73 -10.67 -10.29 10.59
C MET A 73 -10.17 -11.16 11.75
N VAL A 74 -10.72 -11.00 12.96
CA VAL A 74 -10.42 -11.84 14.13
C VAL A 74 -10.72 -13.33 13.91
N LYS A 75 -11.47 -13.70 12.86
CA LYS A 75 -11.72 -15.10 12.48
C LYS A 75 -10.67 -15.67 11.52
N SER A 76 -9.72 -14.86 11.04
CA SER A 76 -8.67 -15.29 10.12
C SER A 76 -7.28 -15.11 10.75
N PRO A 77 -6.45 -16.17 10.84
CA PRO A 77 -5.05 -16.00 11.24
C PRO A 77 -4.24 -15.25 10.17
N ALA A 78 -4.76 -15.14 8.93
CA ALA A 78 -4.09 -14.46 7.83
C ALA A 78 -4.26 -12.92 7.84
N PHE A 79 -4.91 -12.35 8.87
CA PHE A 79 -5.20 -10.92 8.97
C PHE A 79 -5.95 -10.38 7.73
N VAL A 80 -6.94 -11.14 7.27
CA VAL A 80 -7.89 -10.76 6.21
C VAL A 80 -9.31 -10.88 6.75
N GLY A 81 -10.24 -10.10 6.22
CA GLY A 81 -11.63 -10.02 6.69
C GLY A 81 -12.06 -8.59 7.04
N TYR A 82 -13.23 -8.48 7.65
CA TYR A 82 -13.84 -7.21 8.03
C TYR A 82 -13.24 -6.64 9.32
N THR A 83 -13.00 -5.33 9.32
CA THR A 83 -12.62 -4.56 10.50
C THR A 83 -13.56 -3.38 10.69
N LYS A 84 -14.21 -3.32 11.85
CA LYS A 84 -15.17 -2.29 12.22
C LYS A 84 -14.53 -0.90 12.36
N LEU A 85 -15.37 0.12 12.26
CA LEU A 85 -14.96 1.52 12.46
C LEU A 85 -14.22 1.72 13.79
N GLY A 86 -13.03 2.31 13.72
CA GLY A 86 -12.24 2.66 14.91
C GLY A 86 -11.56 1.47 15.60
N ALA A 87 -11.47 0.31 14.95
CA ALA A 87 -10.79 -0.85 15.52
C ALA A 87 -9.28 -0.90 15.22
N GLU A 88 -8.77 -0.16 14.23
CA GLU A 88 -7.34 -0.08 13.95
C GLU A 88 -6.70 1.16 14.56
N THR A 89 -5.39 1.06 14.81
CA THR A 89 -4.57 2.14 15.37
C THR A 89 -3.32 2.32 14.51
N THR A 90 -3.09 3.54 14.04
CA THR A 90 -1.86 3.93 13.33
C THR A 90 -1.09 4.94 14.17
N ALA A 91 0.20 4.68 14.43
CA ALA A 91 1.08 5.52 15.25
C ALA A 91 0.48 5.88 16.64
N GLY A 92 -0.30 4.97 17.23
CA GLY A 92 -0.91 5.16 18.55
C GLY A 92 -2.25 5.92 18.57
N ALA A 93 -2.79 6.32 17.41
CA ALA A 93 -4.11 6.95 17.29
C ALA A 93 -5.10 6.06 16.54
N THR A 94 -6.37 6.09 16.94
CA THR A 94 -7.45 5.33 16.31
C THR A 94 -7.74 5.84 14.89
N ASP A 95 -7.74 4.94 13.91
CA ASP A 95 -8.07 5.26 12.52
C ASP A 95 -9.60 5.38 12.34
N MET A 96 -10.04 6.44 11.66
CA MET A 96 -11.46 6.71 11.39
C MET A 96 -11.90 6.03 10.09
N ARG A 97 -11.79 4.70 10.03
CA ARG A 97 -12.17 3.89 8.87
C ARG A 97 -12.84 2.56 9.23
N GLU A 98 -13.75 2.14 8.36
CA GLU A 98 -14.34 0.81 8.27
C GLU A 98 -13.73 0.12 7.05
N GLN A 99 -13.35 -1.17 7.12
CA GLN A 99 -12.66 -1.81 6.00
C GLN A 99 -12.91 -3.32 5.87
N PHE A 100 -12.66 -3.82 4.67
CA PHE A 100 -12.49 -5.25 4.38
C PHE A 100 -11.11 -5.49 3.79
N ASP A 101 -10.38 -6.46 4.32
CA ASP A 101 -9.07 -6.89 3.83
C ASP A 101 -9.20 -8.23 3.11
N PHE A 102 -8.59 -8.35 1.94
CA PHE A 102 -8.54 -9.57 1.14
C PHE A 102 -7.09 -9.87 0.74
N GLY A 103 -6.82 -11.14 0.47
CA GLY A 103 -5.57 -11.63 -0.07
C GLY A 103 -5.75 -12.25 -1.45
N THR A 104 -4.69 -12.21 -2.25
CA THR A 104 -4.62 -13.06 -3.45
C THR A 104 -4.77 -14.52 -3.04
N VAL A 105 -5.48 -15.29 -3.87
CA VAL A 105 -5.84 -16.68 -3.57
C VAL A 105 -4.56 -17.50 -3.39
N ASN A 106 -4.36 -18.01 -2.18
CA ASN A 106 -3.37 -19.03 -1.92
C ASN A 106 -4.09 -20.24 -1.29
N GLU A 107 -4.02 -21.38 -1.99
CA GLU A 107 -4.59 -22.64 -1.52
C GLU A 107 -3.64 -23.36 -0.54
N GLU A 108 -2.39 -22.90 -0.40
CA GLU A 108 -1.47 -23.42 0.60
C GLU A 108 -1.89 -22.98 2.00
N ILE A 109 -2.47 -23.93 2.74
CA ILE A 109 -2.77 -23.75 4.16
C ILE A 109 -1.52 -24.06 4.97
N TRP A 110 -1.15 -23.13 5.86
CA TRP A 110 -0.09 -23.32 6.84
C TRP A 110 -0.26 -24.62 7.64
N LYS A 111 0.85 -25.30 7.92
CA LYS A 111 0.88 -26.54 8.70
C LYS A 111 1.81 -26.41 9.91
N GLU A 112 1.47 -27.11 10.98
CA GLU A 112 2.30 -27.20 12.18
C GLU A 112 3.75 -27.57 11.83
N GLY A 113 4.71 -26.88 12.43
CA GLY A 113 6.14 -27.01 12.12
C GLY A 113 6.67 -26.08 11.01
N GLN A 114 5.80 -25.43 10.23
CA GLN A 114 6.23 -24.34 9.34
C GLN A 114 6.45 -23.03 10.11
N PRO A 115 7.28 -22.10 9.59
CA PRO A 115 7.46 -20.79 10.19
C PRO A 115 6.12 -20.07 10.43
N GLN A 116 5.95 -19.43 11.59
CA GLN A 116 4.67 -18.81 11.99
C GLN A 116 4.21 -17.70 11.02
N TRP A 117 5.14 -17.00 10.37
CA TRP A 117 4.81 -15.93 9.42
C TRP A 117 4.09 -16.44 8.17
N ARG A 118 4.29 -17.71 7.78
CA ARG A 118 3.58 -18.35 6.66
C ARG A 118 2.07 -18.42 6.90
N ARG A 119 1.64 -18.41 8.15
CA ARG A 119 0.23 -18.42 8.54
C ARG A 119 -0.49 -17.11 8.21
N MET A 120 0.26 -16.05 7.87
CA MET A 120 -0.29 -14.83 7.29
C MET A 120 -0.79 -15.03 5.85
N GLU A 121 -0.43 -16.15 5.22
CA GLU A 121 -0.91 -16.57 3.91
C GLU A 121 -2.09 -17.51 4.10
N GLY A 122 -3.26 -17.11 3.60
CA GLY A 122 -4.47 -17.89 3.77
C GLY A 122 -5.66 -17.36 2.99
N PRO A 123 -6.76 -18.13 2.94
CA PRO A 123 -7.94 -17.77 2.17
C PRO A 123 -8.61 -16.52 2.74
N SER A 124 -9.28 -15.78 1.85
CA SER A 124 -10.18 -14.70 2.25
C SER A 124 -11.61 -15.21 2.28
N GLU A 125 -12.32 -14.85 3.34
CA GLU A 125 -13.77 -15.02 3.44
C GLU A 125 -14.45 -13.80 2.83
N PHE A 126 -15.51 -14.01 2.06
CA PHE A 126 -16.24 -12.94 1.38
C PHE A 126 -17.61 -12.73 2.03
N PRO A 127 -18.03 -11.47 2.25
CA PRO A 127 -19.38 -11.20 2.73
C PRO A 127 -20.42 -11.65 1.70
N ASP A 128 -21.61 -12.06 2.16
CA ASP A 128 -22.73 -12.44 1.29
C ASP A 128 -23.33 -11.21 0.61
N TYR A 129 -22.67 -10.79 -0.47
CA TYR A 129 -23.11 -9.69 -1.32
C TYR A 129 -23.06 -10.13 -2.79
N PRO A 130 -24.14 -9.94 -3.59
CA PRO A 130 -24.22 -10.46 -4.95
C PRO A 130 -23.01 -10.07 -5.82
N GLY A 131 -22.31 -11.08 -6.32
CA GLY A 131 -21.16 -10.92 -7.22
C GLY A 131 -19.88 -10.40 -6.57
N CYS A 132 -19.85 -10.17 -5.25
CA CYS A 132 -18.70 -9.62 -4.53
C CYS A 132 -17.44 -10.46 -4.71
N GLU A 133 -17.53 -11.76 -4.40
CA GLU A 133 -16.39 -12.67 -4.51
C GLU A 133 -15.82 -12.72 -5.93
N ALA A 134 -16.67 -12.92 -6.94
CA ALA A 134 -16.25 -13.00 -8.33
C ALA A 134 -15.57 -11.69 -8.80
N LEU A 135 -16.12 -10.53 -8.44
CA LEU A 135 -15.57 -9.23 -8.77
C LEU A 135 -14.22 -8.99 -8.10
N LEU A 136 -14.09 -9.30 -6.81
CA LEU A 136 -12.85 -9.08 -6.07
C LEU A 136 -11.73 -10.04 -6.49
N ARG A 137 -12.06 -11.30 -6.80
CA ARG A 137 -11.10 -12.26 -7.38
C ARG A 137 -10.59 -11.78 -8.75
N ARG A 138 -11.48 -11.29 -9.61
CA ARG A 138 -11.11 -10.67 -10.89
C ARG A 138 -10.22 -9.46 -10.67
N TYR A 139 -10.58 -8.56 -9.77
CA TYR A 139 -9.80 -7.36 -9.49
C TYR A 139 -8.41 -7.70 -8.95
N LEU A 140 -8.28 -8.64 -8.02
CA LEU A 140 -6.99 -9.13 -7.52
C LEU A 140 -6.13 -9.72 -8.65
N SER A 141 -6.72 -10.50 -9.57
CA SER A 141 -6.00 -11.05 -10.72
C SER A 141 -5.48 -9.94 -11.64
N GLU A 142 -6.34 -9.01 -12.06
CA GLU A 142 -5.95 -7.91 -12.96
C GLU A 142 -4.90 -7.00 -12.31
N MET A 143 -5.00 -6.75 -11.00
CA MET A 143 -3.99 -5.99 -10.26
C MET A 143 -2.66 -6.75 -10.09
N THR A 144 -2.71 -8.08 -9.98
CA THR A 144 -1.50 -8.92 -9.95
C THR A 144 -0.73 -8.79 -11.26
N ASP A 145 -1.43 -8.90 -12.40
CA ASP A 145 -0.82 -8.76 -13.72
C ASP A 145 -0.25 -7.35 -13.92
N LEU A 146 -1.05 -6.32 -13.65
CA LEU A 146 -0.63 -4.91 -13.73
C LEU A 146 0.61 -4.63 -12.88
N SER A 147 0.60 -5.06 -11.61
CA SER A 147 1.70 -4.78 -10.68
C SER A 147 2.99 -5.52 -11.04
N ASN A 148 2.89 -6.73 -11.60
CA ASN A 148 4.04 -7.50 -12.05
C ASN A 148 4.66 -6.91 -13.32
N GLU A 149 3.85 -6.43 -14.26
CA GLU A 149 4.35 -5.74 -15.45
C GLU A 149 4.97 -4.38 -15.08
N PHE A 150 4.31 -3.61 -14.22
CA PHE A 150 4.84 -2.35 -13.69
C PHE A 150 6.22 -2.55 -13.04
N LEU A 151 6.39 -3.61 -12.23
CA LEU A 151 7.68 -3.95 -11.62
C LEU A 151 8.78 -4.22 -12.66
N GLY A 152 8.43 -4.74 -13.83
CA GLY A 152 9.36 -4.90 -14.95
C GLY A 152 9.85 -3.57 -15.51
N TYR A 153 8.93 -2.62 -15.72
CA TYR A 153 9.31 -1.26 -16.13
C TYR A 153 10.10 -0.51 -15.05
N VAL A 154 9.85 -0.79 -13.77
CA VAL A 154 10.69 -0.30 -12.68
C VAL A 154 12.12 -0.79 -12.86
N GLY A 155 12.34 -2.09 -13.09
CA GLY A 155 13.66 -2.64 -13.42
C GLY A 155 14.35 -1.90 -14.56
N GLU A 156 13.65 -1.75 -15.69
CA GLU A 156 14.17 -1.04 -16.85
C GLU A 156 14.47 0.44 -16.57
N SER A 157 13.62 1.12 -15.80
CA SER A 157 13.82 2.53 -15.42
C SER A 157 15.07 2.74 -14.58
N LEU A 158 15.55 1.69 -13.91
CA LEU A 158 16.78 1.69 -13.12
C LEU A 158 18.01 1.27 -13.95
N SER A 159 17.85 1.11 -15.27
CA SER A 159 18.86 0.55 -16.18
C SER A 159 19.26 -0.89 -15.81
N LEU A 160 18.31 -1.65 -15.27
CA LEU A 160 18.46 -3.07 -14.93
C LEU A 160 17.61 -3.95 -15.87
N PRO A 161 17.88 -5.26 -15.94
CA PRO A 161 16.98 -6.20 -16.60
C PRO A 161 15.54 -6.11 -16.05
N SER A 162 14.53 -6.30 -16.91
CA SER A 162 13.12 -6.23 -16.52
C SER A 162 12.71 -7.29 -15.50
N ASP A 163 13.45 -8.39 -15.39
CA ASP A 163 13.21 -9.50 -14.47
C ASP A 163 14.05 -9.41 -13.18
N VAL A 164 14.83 -8.32 -13.00
CA VAL A 164 15.75 -8.18 -11.85
C VAL A 164 15.06 -8.32 -10.49
N PHE A 165 13.76 -8.00 -10.43
CA PHE A 165 12.96 -8.05 -9.22
C PHE A 165 12.09 -9.31 -9.05
N ASP A 166 12.10 -10.22 -10.03
CA ASP A 166 11.30 -11.44 -9.99
C ASP A 166 11.54 -12.32 -8.75
N PRO A 167 12.79 -12.49 -8.25
CA PRO A 167 13.04 -13.26 -7.03
C PRO A 167 12.40 -12.69 -5.75
N PHE A 168 11.99 -11.41 -5.77
CA PHE A 168 11.36 -10.74 -4.63
C PHE A 168 9.83 -10.72 -4.73
N LYS A 169 9.25 -11.19 -5.82
CA LYS A 169 7.80 -11.34 -5.97
C LYS A 169 7.27 -12.34 -4.94
N HIS A 170 6.03 -12.16 -4.53
CA HIS A 170 5.33 -13.06 -3.63
C HIS A 170 3.95 -13.38 -4.15
N ILE A 171 3.45 -14.56 -3.78
CA ILE A 171 2.16 -15.06 -4.24
C ILE A 171 0.99 -14.28 -3.62
N MET A 172 1.12 -13.82 -2.37
CA MET A 172 0.04 -13.11 -1.69
C MET A 172 0.22 -11.60 -1.77
N HIS A 173 -0.52 -10.96 -2.66
CA HIS A 173 -0.80 -9.52 -2.57
C HIS A 173 -2.02 -9.28 -1.68
N ARG A 174 -2.14 -8.08 -1.12
CA ARG A 174 -3.28 -7.70 -0.26
C ARG A 174 -4.10 -6.60 -0.88
N LEU A 175 -5.40 -6.63 -0.62
CA LEU A 175 -6.36 -5.64 -1.08
C LEU A 175 -7.12 -5.13 0.13
N LYS A 176 -7.35 -3.82 0.22
CA LYS A 176 -8.35 -3.28 1.14
C LYS A 176 -9.45 -2.59 0.37
N LEU A 177 -10.68 -2.73 0.87
CA LEU A 177 -11.78 -1.84 0.57
C LEU A 177 -11.97 -0.98 1.81
N VAL A 178 -11.84 0.33 1.69
CA VAL A 178 -11.84 1.23 2.85
C VAL A 178 -12.92 2.29 2.71
N LYS A 179 -13.70 2.48 3.76
CA LYS A 179 -14.72 3.51 3.90
C LYS A 179 -14.34 4.44 5.04
N TYR A 180 -14.26 5.72 4.73
CA TYR A 180 -14.10 6.81 5.70
C TYR A 180 -15.46 7.49 5.86
N PRO A 181 -16.02 7.51 7.08
CA PRO A 181 -17.31 8.16 7.32
C PRO A 181 -17.19 9.68 7.19
N GLN A 182 -18.35 10.32 7.15
CA GLN A 182 -18.46 11.78 7.33
C GLN A 182 -17.86 12.18 8.68
N CYS A 183 -17.06 13.23 8.68
CA CYS A 183 -16.41 13.74 9.89
C CYS A 183 -16.18 15.26 9.78
N PRO A 184 -15.86 15.95 10.90
CA PRO A 184 -15.45 17.34 10.86
C PRO A 184 -14.23 17.58 9.95
N PRO A 185 -14.09 18.77 9.34
CA PRO A 185 -12.93 19.09 8.51
C PRO A 185 -11.61 18.94 9.26
N GLY A 186 -10.59 18.43 8.59
CA GLY A 186 -9.26 18.24 9.18
C GLY A 186 -9.12 17.01 10.07
N SER A 187 -10.14 16.15 10.14
CA SER A 187 -10.03 14.87 10.86
C SER A 187 -8.97 13.98 10.21
N VAL A 188 -8.16 13.33 11.03
CA VAL A 188 -7.16 12.36 10.56
C VAL A 188 -7.87 11.03 10.33
N GLY A 189 -7.87 10.56 9.08
CA GLY A 189 -8.41 9.26 8.71
C GLY A 189 -7.40 8.16 8.99
N VAL A 190 -6.16 8.40 8.58
CA VAL A 190 -4.99 7.57 8.88
C VAL A 190 -3.83 8.51 9.17
N GLY A 191 -3.14 8.27 10.29
CA GLY A 191 -1.98 9.07 10.71
C GLY A 191 -0.79 8.98 9.74
N PRO A 192 0.24 9.83 9.92
CA PRO A 192 1.50 9.72 9.17
C PRO A 192 2.14 8.33 9.33
N HIS A 193 2.38 7.64 8.22
CA HIS A 193 3.01 6.33 8.19
C HIS A 193 3.72 6.08 6.84
N LYS A 194 4.57 5.06 6.81
CA LYS A 194 5.03 4.43 5.56
C LYS A 194 4.29 3.11 5.39
N ASP A 195 4.01 2.73 4.15
CA ASP A 195 3.51 1.39 3.87
C ASP A 195 4.60 0.35 4.15
N SER A 196 4.17 -0.78 4.70
CA SER A 196 5.00 -1.81 5.33
C SER A 196 5.78 -2.69 4.32
N ALA A 197 5.91 -3.99 4.57
CA ALA A 197 6.96 -4.83 3.99
C ALA A 197 6.89 -5.07 2.46
N GLY A 198 5.89 -4.61 1.71
CA GLY A 198 5.73 -4.96 0.30
C GLY A 198 6.66 -4.24 -0.67
N LEU A 199 6.34 -4.34 -1.96
CA LEU A 199 7.08 -3.69 -3.04
C LEU A 199 6.48 -2.32 -3.37
N PHE A 200 5.22 -2.30 -3.81
CA PHE A 200 4.49 -1.11 -4.21
C PHE A 200 3.04 -1.16 -3.73
N THR A 201 2.49 0.00 -3.37
CA THR A 201 1.05 0.19 -3.17
C THR A 201 0.46 0.82 -4.41
N PHE A 202 -0.68 0.32 -4.87
CA PHE A 202 -1.51 0.86 -5.95
C PHE A 202 -2.84 1.29 -5.34
N LEU A 203 -3.00 2.60 -5.15
CA LEU A 203 -4.19 3.19 -4.55
C LEU A 203 -5.13 3.70 -5.63
N SER A 204 -6.32 3.11 -5.71
CA SER A 204 -7.45 3.80 -6.34
C SER A 204 -8.20 4.63 -5.29
N GLN A 205 -8.60 5.83 -5.65
CA GLN A 205 -9.37 6.75 -4.79
C GLN A 205 -10.58 7.30 -5.54
N ASP A 206 -11.65 7.59 -4.80
CA ASP A 206 -12.80 8.30 -5.34
C ASP A 206 -12.53 9.80 -5.55
N ALA A 207 -13.55 10.55 -5.95
CA ALA A 207 -13.47 11.99 -6.19
C ALA A 207 -13.35 12.86 -4.92
N VAL A 208 -13.35 12.28 -3.70
CA VAL A 208 -13.28 13.04 -2.44
C VAL A 208 -11.83 13.44 -2.13
N GLY A 209 -10.86 12.55 -2.40
CA GLY A 209 -9.44 12.80 -2.14
C GLY A 209 -9.07 12.77 -0.65
N GLY A 210 -7.96 13.42 -0.28
CA GLY A 210 -7.51 13.55 1.12
C GLY A 210 -6.16 12.90 1.43
N LEU A 211 -5.55 12.20 0.47
CA LEU A 211 -4.19 11.71 0.61
C LEU A 211 -3.20 12.88 0.58
N GLN A 212 -2.27 12.89 1.53
CA GLN A 212 -1.15 13.81 1.59
C GLN A 212 0.17 13.04 1.73
N VAL A 213 1.20 13.51 1.04
CA VAL A 213 2.53 12.88 0.98
C VAL A 213 3.57 13.86 1.54
N LEU A 214 4.48 13.38 2.40
CA LEU A 214 5.51 14.22 2.99
C LEU A 214 6.72 14.35 2.05
N SER A 215 6.99 15.55 1.56
CA SER A 215 8.15 15.84 0.72
C SER A 215 9.48 15.77 1.49
N LYS A 216 10.60 15.74 0.76
CA LYS A 216 11.96 15.78 1.34
C LYS A 216 12.22 17.10 2.08
N GLU A 217 11.52 18.16 1.70
CA GLU A 217 11.58 19.47 2.31
C GLU A 217 10.75 19.56 3.62
N GLY A 218 10.04 18.49 4.00
CA GLY A 218 9.22 18.44 5.21
C GLY A 218 7.79 19.00 5.03
N GLU A 219 7.41 19.32 3.78
CA GLU A 219 6.10 19.87 3.44
C GLU A 219 5.12 18.79 2.98
N TRP A 220 3.85 18.91 3.35
CA TRP A 220 2.78 18.01 2.88
C TRP A 220 2.30 18.39 1.49
N ILE A 221 2.47 17.48 0.54
CA ILE A 221 1.97 17.56 -0.84
C ILE A 221 0.60 16.89 -0.93
N GLU A 222 -0.38 17.61 -1.49
CA GLU A 222 -1.70 17.07 -1.78
C GLU A 222 -1.65 16.13 -2.98
N ALA A 223 -2.37 15.00 -2.90
CA ALA A 223 -2.53 14.07 -4.01
C ALA A 223 -4.01 14.01 -4.46
N PRO A 224 -4.49 15.02 -5.21
CA PRO A 224 -5.89 15.11 -5.62
C PRO A 224 -6.28 13.95 -6.56
N PRO A 225 -7.53 13.45 -6.50
CA PRO A 225 -7.98 12.38 -7.37
C PRO A 225 -7.85 12.73 -8.86
N ILE A 226 -7.31 11.80 -9.65
CA ILE A 226 -7.37 11.81 -11.11
C ILE A 226 -8.19 10.59 -11.54
N ASP A 227 -9.28 10.83 -12.27
CA ASP A 227 -10.18 9.76 -12.71
C ASP A 227 -9.44 8.74 -13.58
N GLY A 228 -9.71 7.45 -13.34
CA GLY A 228 -9.04 6.33 -14.02
C GLY A 228 -7.56 6.14 -13.68
N SER A 229 -7.00 6.87 -12.71
CA SER A 229 -5.62 6.70 -12.27
C SER A 229 -5.48 5.83 -11.02
N PHE A 230 -4.28 5.28 -10.84
CA PHE A 230 -3.79 4.83 -9.54
C PHE A 230 -2.77 5.84 -9.02
N ILE A 231 -2.75 6.06 -7.71
CA ILE A 231 -1.54 6.58 -7.05
C ILE A 231 -0.68 5.38 -6.68
N ILE A 232 0.56 5.37 -7.14
CA ILE A 232 1.55 4.36 -6.78
C ILE A 232 2.52 4.95 -5.78
N ASN A 233 2.84 4.18 -4.74
CA ASN A 233 3.95 4.49 -3.86
C ASN A 233 4.85 3.30 -3.55
N VAL A 234 6.14 3.62 -3.36
CA VAL A 234 7.16 2.68 -2.89
C VAL A 234 6.87 2.30 -1.44
N GLN A 235 6.97 1.00 -1.15
CA GLN A 235 6.86 0.46 0.21
C GLN A 235 8.24 0.20 0.83
N GLN A 236 8.30 0.01 2.14
CA GLN A 236 9.57 -0.17 2.86
C GLN A 236 10.37 -1.40 2.42
N GLY A 237 9.72 -2.45 1.91
CA GLY A 237 10.41 -3.62 1.36
C GLY A 237 11.23 -3.29 0.10
N PHE A 238 10.65 -2.53 -0.83
CA PHE A 238 11.38 -2.07 -2.03
C PHE A 238 12.42 -1.01 -1.72
N GLU A 239 12.16 -0.11 -0.75
CA GLU A 239 13.18 0.80 -0.22
C GLU A 239 14.38 0.01 0.30
N ALA A 240 14.17 -1.07 1.05
CA ALA A 240 15.26 -1.93 1.53
C ALA A 240 16.00 -2.63 0.39
N ILE A 241 15.29 -3.20 -0.59
CA ILE A 241 15.90 -3.87 -1.77
C ILE A 241 16.78 -2.91 -2.57
N THR A 242 16.33 -1.66 -2.75
CA THR A 242 17.06 -0.66 -3.53
C THR A 242 18.10 0.09 -2.72
N GLY A 243 18.26 -0.26 -1.44
CA GLY A 243 19.05 0.50 -0.48
C GLY A 243 18.65 1.96 -0.51
N GLY A 244 17.39 2.34 -0.26
CA GLY A 244 16.97 3.73 -0.13
C GLY A 244 16.99 4.60 -1.40
N VAL A 245 17.47 4.08 -2.54
CA VAL A 245 17.45 4.81 -3.81
C VAL A 245 16.02 5.16 -4.22
N CYS A 246 15.08 4.23 -4.00
CA CYS A 246 13.65 4.46 -4.14
C CYS A 246 13.07 4.61 -2.72
N PRO A 247 12.77 5.83 -2.24
CA PRO A 247 12.35 6.04 -0.87
C PRO A 247 10.89 5.62 -0.68
N ALA A 248 10.62 4.93 0.42
CA ALA A 248 9.26 4.76 0.92
C ALA A 248 8.87 6.03 1.67
N THR A 249 7.88 6.76 1.17
CA THR A 249 7.59 8.10 1.67
C THR A 249 6.44 8.11 2.67
N THR A 250 6.64 8.86 3.75
CA THR A 250 5.60 9.06 4.76
C THR A 250 4.39 9.75 4.14
N HIS A 251 3.21 9.20 4.38
CA HIS A 251 1.95 9.73 3.88
C HIS A 251 0.86 9.63 4.95
N ARG A 252 -0.24 10.36 4.77
CA ARG A 252 -1.39 10.36 5.67
C ARG A 252 -2.69 10.58 4.90
N VAL A 253 -3.81 10.29 5.53
CA VAL A 253 -5.14 10.61 4.99
C VAL A 253 -5.81 11.62 5.89
N ILE A 254 -6.10 12.80 5.35
CA ILE A 254 -6.98 13.79 5.97
C ILE A 254 -8.38 13.59 5.40
N VAL A 255 -9.33 13.27 6.26
CA VAL A 255 -10.74 13.16 5.88
C VAL A 255 -11.29 14.59 5.80
N CYS A 256 -11.96 14.90 4.69
CA CYS A 256 -12.44 16.25 4.35
C CYS A 256 -11.30 17.29 4.25
N PRO A 257 -10.44 17.23 3.21
CA PRO A 257 -9.27 18.10 3.08
C PRO A 257 -9.67 19.58 2.88
N LEU A 258 -8.98 20.48 3.60
CA LEU A 258 -9.28 21.92 3.61
C LEU A 258 -9.04 22.62 2.27
N TYR A 259 -8.25 22.07 1.33
CA TYR A 259 -8.05 22.74 0.04
C TYR A 259 -9.36 22.82 -0.78
N ARG A 260 -10.31 21.90 -0.55
CA ARG A 260 -11.65 21.99 -1.14
C ARG A 260 -12.50 23.07 -0.49
N TYR A 261 -12.23 23.44 0.77
CA TYR A 261 -12.90 24.55 1.47
C TYR A 261 -12.60 25.91 0.81
N TYR A 262 -11.39 26.11 0.28
CA TYR A 262 -10.98 27.38 -0.32
C TYR A 262 -11.31 27.52 -1.82
N ILE A 263 -11.44 26.41 -2.57
CA ILE A 263 -11.82 26.44 -3.99
C ILE A 263 -13.33 26.71 -4.18
N THR A 264 -14.17 26.37 -3.20
CA THR A 264 -15.63 26.50 -3.25
C THR A 264 -16.19 27.88 -2.87
N PHE A 265 -15.35 28.89 -2.61
CA PHE A 265 -15.82 30.25 -2.32
C PHE A 265 -16.26 31.05 -3.56
N SER A 266 -16.21 30.49 -4.77
CA SER A 266 -16.71 31.16 -5.98
C SER A 266 -18.00 30.58 -6.58
N ASN A 267 -18.47 29.41 -6.17
CA ASN A 267 -19.81 28.90 -6.51
C ASN A 267 -20.20 27.77 -5.53
N SER A 268 -21.37 27.89 -4.93
CA SER A 268 -21.87 27.11 -3.79
C SER A 268 -21.73 25.59 -3.92
N LEU A 269 -20.80 24.98 -3.16
CA LEU A 269 -20.88 23.59 -2.70
C LEU A 269 -20.19 23.50 -1.33
N GLN A 270 -20.87 22.89 -0.35
CA GLN A 270 -20.42 22.74 1.04
C GLN A 270 -19.06 22.02 1.13
N ALA A 271 -18.30 22.31 2.20
CA ALA A 271 -17.16 21.48 2.60
C ALA A 271 -17.58 19.99 2.55
N PRO A 272 -16.72 19.05 2.10
CA PRO A 272 -17.09 17.65 1.95
C PRO A 272 -17.33 16.90 3.28
N THR A 273 -17.72 17.60 4.35
CA THR A 273 -18.19 17.03 5.63
C THR A 273 -19.42 16.13 5.46
N SER A 274 -20.10 16.20 4.31
CA SER A 274 -21.27 15.40 3.96
C SER A 274 -20.99 14.21 3.02
N THR A 275 -19.74 13.96 2.61
CA THR A 275 -19.45 12.89 1.63
C THR A 275 -18.59 11.79 2.25
N THR A 276 -19.08 10.55 2.20
CA THR A 276 -18.30 9.35 2.52
C THR A 276 -17.18 9.19 1.49
N ARG A 277 -15.96 8.94 1.95
CA ARG A 277 -14.82 8.64 1.07
C ARG A 277 -14.60 7.14 1.01
N TYR A 278 -14.37 6.64 -0.20
CA TYR A 278 -13.95 5.28 -0.47
C TYR A 278 -12.56 5.24 -1.10
N SER A 279 -11.74 4.29 -0.66
CA SER A 279 -10.47 4.01 -1.31
C SER A 279 -10.16 2.53 -1.35
N VAL A 280 -9.44 2.12 -2.39
CA VAL A 280 -9.16 0.73 -2.69
C VAL A 280 -7.65 0.55 -2.91
N PRO A 281 -6.84 0.44 -1.85
CA PRO A 281 -5.40 0.16 -1.98
C PRO A 281 -5.15 -1.33 -2.20
N PHE A 282 -4.31 -1.61 -3.19
CA PHE A 282 -3.70 -2.91 -3.45
C PHE A 282 -2.22 -2.86 -3.06
N PHE A 283 -1.76 -3.81 -2.26
CA PHE A 283 -0.39 -3.89 -1.73
C PHE A 283 0.31 -5.08 -2.38
N GLN A 284 1.28 -4.79 -3.25
CA GLN A 284 2.10 -5.81 -3.88
C GLN A 284 3.03 -6.44 -2.83
N GLY A 285 2.77 -7.69 -2.46
CA GLY A 285 3.61 -8.47 -1.55
C GLY A 285 5.08 -8.62 -2.00
N ILE A 286 5.96 -8.76 -1.02
CA ILE A 286 7.38 -9.13 -1.17
C ILE A 286 7.58 -10.56 -0.69
N ASN A 287 8.61 -11.25 -1.19
CA ASN A 287 8.99 -12.57 -0.69
C ASN A 287 9.33 -12.49 0.82
N PRO A 288 8.53 -13.11 1.71
CA PRO A 288 8.72 -13.01 3.15
C PRO A 288 9.93 -13.81 3.66
N SER A 289 10.48 -14.72 2.86
CA SER A 289 11.64 -15.52 3.25
C SER A 289 12.99 -14.80 3.10
N LEU A 290 13.00 -13.58 2.57
CA LEU A 290 14.22 -12.81 2.39
C LEU A 290 14.88 -12.51 3.74
N THR A 291 16.13 -12.93 3.88
CA THR A 291 16.93 -12.66 5.08
C THR A 291 17.57 -11.27 5.02
N LEU A 292 17.98 -10.76 6.18
CA LEU A 292 18.69 -9.48 6.27
C LEU A 292 19.96 -9.45 5.40
N ASP A 293 20.72 -10.54 5.39
CA ASP A 293 21.96 -10.63 4.62
C ASP A 293 21.69 -10.66 3.11
N GLN A 294 20.62 -11.34 2.69
CA GLN A 294 20.18 -11.32 1.29
C GLN A 294 19.75 -9.91 0.88
N LEU A 295 18.98 -9.21 1.70
CA LEU A 295 18.57 -7.82 1.44
C LEU A 295 19.78 -6.89 1.32
N LYS A 296 20.73 -6.98 2.25
CA LYS A 296 21.97 -6.17 2.20
C LYS A 296 22.80 -6.45 0.95
N SER A 297 22.97 -7.72 0.59
CA SER A 297 23.74 -8.13 -0.58
C SER A 297 23.10 -7.65 -1.88
N VAL A 298 21.78 -7.79 -1.99
CA VAL A 298 21.00 -7.31 -3.14
C VAL A 298 21.04 -5.79 -3.23
N ALA A 299 20.84 -5.09 -2.11
CA ALA A 299 20.90 -3.63 -2.06
C ALA A 299 22.24 -3.12 -2.56
N ALA A 300 23.35 -3.69 -2.06
CA ALA A 300 24.69 -3.35 -2.53
C ALA A 300 24.84 -3.59 -4.05
N HIS A 301 24.34 -4.71 -4.55
CA HIS A 301 24.38 -5.04 -5.97
C HIS A 301 23.57 -4.04 -6.83
N ILE A 302 22.35 -3.72 -6.43
CA ILE A 302 21.46 -2.78 -7.14
C ILE A 302 22.06 -1.38 -7.10
N VAL A 303 22.44 -0.88 -5.92
CA VAL A 303 23.02 0.46 -5.74
C VAL A 303 24.30 0.63 -6.58
N SER A 304 25.09 -0.43 -6.77
CA SER A 304 26.29 -0.36 -7.62
C SER A 304 25.97 -0.12 -9.11
N LYS A 305 24.79 -0.52 -9.57
CA LYS A 305 24.36 -0.48 -10.98
C LYS A 305 23.42 0.68 -11.31
N VAL A 306 22.71 1.21 -10.32
CA VAL A 306 21.76 2.31 -10.51
C VAL A 306 22.51 3.62 -10.80
N PRO A 307 22.03 4.44 -11.78
CA PRO A 307 22.64 5.70 -12.17
C PRO A 307 22.35 6.84 -11.17
N VAL A 308 22.82 6.72 -9.94
CA VAL A 308 22.75 7.76 -8.90
C VAL A 308 24.15 8.27 -8.52
N SER A 309 24.24 9.49 -7.97
CA SER A 309 25.52 10.06 -7.52
C SER A 309 26.12 9.26 -6.35
N ASP A 310 27.45 9.29 -6.19
CA ASP A 310 28.12 8.53 -5.12
C ASP A 310 27.66 8.92 -3.71
N ASP A 311 27.27 10.18 -3.49
CA ASP A 311 26.70 10.65 -2.23
C ASP A 311 25.25 10.16 -2.00
N ALA A 312 24.50 9.92 -3.08
CA ALA A 312 23.21 9.24 -3.00
C ALA A 312 23.40 7.74 -2.71
N LYS A 313 24.43 7.10 -3.28
CA LYS A 313 24.78 5.69 -3.01
C LYS A 313 25.22 5.44 -1.58
N LYS A 314 25.85 6.40 -0.91
CA LYS A 314 26.25 6.25 0.52
C LYS A 314 25.05 6.32 1.47
N ARG A 315 24.18 7.33 1.31
CA ARG A 315 22.98 7.51 2.15
C ARG A 315 21.97 6.37 2.01
N ALA A 316 21.96 5.75 0.84
CA ALA A 316 21.21 4.56 0.48
C ALA A 316 21.45 3.35 1.42
N VAL A 317 22.69 3.17 1.90
CA VAL A 317 23.08 1.98 2.68
C VAL A 317 22.63 2.04 4.15
N ASP A 318 22.21 3.21 4.63
CA ASP A 318 21.93 3.49 6.05
C ASP A 318 20.44 3.63 6.38
N VAL A 319 19.51 3.20 5.51
CA VAL A 319 18.07 3.37 5.74
C VAL A 319 17.61 2.57 6.96
N PRO A 320 17.18 3.24 8.06
CA PRO A 320 16.61 2.55 9.21
C PRO A 320 15.25 2.00 8.81
N SER A 321 15.10 0.69 8.91
CA SER A 321 13.83 0.01 8.67
C SER A 321 13.64 -1.02 9.75
N GLU A 322 12.45 -1.07 10.35
CA GLU A 322 12.09 -2.12 11.32
C GLU A 322 12.26 -3.53 10.71
N TYR A 323 12.17 -3.62 9.38
CA TYR A 323 12.40 -4.83 8.58
C TYR A 323 13.88 -5.22 8.46
N LEU A 324 14.80 -4.30 8.76
CA LEU A 324 16.24 -4.54 8.77
C LEU A 324 16.79 -4.78 10.19
N SER A 325 15.91 -4.93 11.18
CA SER A 325 16.29 -5.21 12.56
C SER A 325 16.97 -6.58 12.68
N PRO A 326 18.09 -6.70 13.43
CA PRO A 326 18.74 -7.99 13.70
C PRO A 326 17.89 -8.91 14.58
N LEU A 327 16.75 -8.44 15.09
CA LEU A 327 15.80 -9.24 15.86
C LEU A 327 15.05 -10.28 15.03
N PHE A 328 15.08 -10.16 13.69
CA PHE A 328 14.34 -11.01 12.78
C PHE A 328 15.28 -11.74 11.83
N SER A 329 15.02 -13.03 11.61
CA SER A 329 15.79 -13.86 10.68
C SER A 329 15.44 -13.57 9.21
N CYS A 330 14.21 -13.10 8.97
CA CYS A 330 13.67 -12.77 7.65
C CYS A 330 12.55 -11.73 7.72
N LEU A 331 12.19 -11.16 6.56
CA LEU A 331 11.11 -10.18 6.43
C LEU A 331 9.76 -10.66 6.97
N GLY A 332 9.45 -11.94 6.81
CA GLY A 332 8.20 -12.55 7.25
C GLY A 332 8.01 -12.42 8.76
N GLU A 333 9.07 -12.57 9.55
CA GLU A 333 9.00 -12.41 11.01
C GLU A 333 8.77 -10.96 11.43
N ALA A 334 9.45 -10.02 10.78
CA ALA A 334 9.25 -8.58 11.01
C ALA A 334 7.81 -8.18 10.65
N TYR A 335 7.31 -8.67 9.52
CA TYR A 335 5.95 -8.41 9.06
C TYR A 335 4.89 -9.04 9.98
N LEU A 336 5.12 -10.28 10.44
CA LEU A 336 4.24 -10.95 11.42
C LEU A 336 4.16 -10.16 12.71
N ARG A 337 5.30 -9.67 13.22
CA ARG A 337 5.31 -8.83 14.41
C ARG A 337 4.43 -7.59 14.20
N ASN A 338 4.63 -6.88 13.10
CA ASN A 338 3.85 -5.67 12.81
C ASN A 338 2.34 -5.99 12.81
N ARG A 339 1.91 -7.05 12.10
CA ARG A 339 0.51 -7.49 12.08
C ARG A 339 -0.05 -7.86 13.44
N VAL A 340 0.69 -8.64 14.24
CA VAL A 340 0.27 -9.06 15.58
C VAL A 340 0.09 -7.86 16.52
N ILE A 341 0.91 -6.81 16.39
CA ILE A 341 0.82 -5.61 17.22
C ILE A 341 -0.28 -4.66 16.74
N SER A 342 -0.44 -4.49 15.42
CA SER A 342 -1.49 -3.63 14.85
C SER A 342 -2.89 -4.21 14.95
N HIS A 343 -3.01 -5.54 15.08
CA HIS A 343 -4.28 -6.27 15.22
C HIS A 343 -4.24 -7.14 16.47
N PRO A 344 -4.31 -6.53 17.68
CA PRO A 344 -4.10 -7.23 18.94
C PRO A 344 -5.13 -8.33 19.21
N ASP A 345 -6.37 -8.17 18.73
CA ASP A 345 -7.43 -9.18 18.82
C ASP A 345 -7.12 -10.44 18.02
N VAL A 346 -6.65 -10.29 16.77
CA VAL A 346 -6.17 -11.40 15.93
C VAL A 346 -4.92 -12.03 16.58
N GLY A 347 -3.99 -11.19 17.03
CA GLY A 347 -2.76 -11.61 17.70
C GLY A 347 -3.02 -12.46 18.95
N GLN A 348 -3.90 -12.01 19.84
CA GLN A 348 -4.27 -12.74 21.05
C GLN A 348 -4.97 -14.07 20.75
N LYS A 349 -5.85 -14.10 19.74
CA LYS A 349 -6.62 -15.30 19.41
C LYS A 349 -5.79 -16.36 18.68
N TRP A 350 -5.00 -15.96 17.69
CA TRP A 350 -4.32 -16.89 16.79
C TRP A 350 -2.83 -17.06 17.07
N TYR A 351 -2.20 -16.09 17.74
CA TYR A 351 -0.76 -16.03 18.00
C TYR A 351 -0.43 -15.63 19.46
N PRO A 352 -1.05 -16.23 20.49
CA PRO A 352 -1.01 -15.74 21.87
C PRO A 352 0.42 -15.59 22.42
N ASP A 353 1.30 -16.55 22.14
CA ASP A 353 2.69 -16.52 22.60
C ASP A 353 3.49 -15.41 21.94
N LEU A 354 3.29 -15.23 20.63
CA LEU A 354 3.94 -14.17 19.86
C LEU A 354 3.40 -12.80 20.24
N TYR A 355 2.10 -12.66 20.50
CA TYR A 355 1.51 -11.42 20.99
C TYR A 355 2.13 -10.99 22.32
N THR A 356 2.26 -11.94 23.26
CA THR A 356 2.92 -11.68 24.56
C THR A 356 4.37 -11.26 24.37
N LYS A 357 5.13 -12.01 23.56
CA LYS A 357 6.53 -11.72 23.23
C LYS A 357 6.69 -10.32 22.60
N TYR A 358 5.93 -10.04 21.55
CA TYR A 358 6.08 -8.81 20.76
C TYR A 358 5.62 -7.57 21.51
N SER A 359 4.61 -7.69 22.38
CA SER A 359 4.11 -6.56 23.20
C SER A 359 5.15 -6.06 24.20
N GLN A 360 6.10 -6.92 24.59
CA GLN A 360 7.20 -6.57 25.50
C GLN A 360 8.50 -6.22 24.76
N GLN A 361 8.57 -6.51 23.45
CA GLN A 361 9.77 -6.33 22.65
C GLN A 361 9.89 -4.88 22.15
N LYS A 362 10.90 -4.17 22.66
CA LYS A 362 11.30 -2.87 22.14
C LYS A 362 12.13 -3.07 20.86
N LEU A 363 11.75 -2.38 19.79
CA LEU A 363 12.62 -2.17 18.64
C LEU A 363 13.66 -1.14 19.08
N VAL A 364 14.95 -1.49 18.97
CA VAL A 364 16.09 -0.60 19.28
C VAL A 364 16.30 0.36 18.12
#